data_AF-F1A3Q2-F1
#
_entry.id   AF-F1A3Q2-F1
#
_cell.length_a   1.000
_cell.length_b   1.000
_cell.length_c   1.000
_cell.angle_alpha   90.00
_cell.angle_beta   90.00
_cell.angle_gamma   90.00
#
_symmetry.space_group_name_H-M   'P 1'
#
loop_
_entity.id
_entity.type
_entity.pdbx_description
1 polymer ?
#
loop_
_entity_poly.entity_id
_entity_poly.type
_entity_poly.pdbx_seq_one_letter_code
_entity_poly.pdbx_strand_id
1 'polypeptide(L)' 'DIEETFKKIQSHKGVIGVLIINKQGSVIKSTFDQDVSLNYSKEILDIFPKANNLLKVNDNNVSVKLI' A
#
# COMPACT_ATOMS: atom_id res chain seq x y z
N ASP A 1 5.71 4.82 15.36
CA ASP A 1 6.08 6.00 14.56
C ASP A 1 6.27 5.58 13.11
N ILE A 2 5.92 6.40 12.11
CA ILE A 2 6.00 6.04 10.68
C ILE A 2 7.43 5.69 10.26
N GLU A 3 8.41 6.38 10.82
CA GLU A 3 9.83 6.15 10.58
C GLU A 3 10.32 4.81 11.12
N GLU A 4 9.85 4.44 12.31
CA GLU A 4 10.14 3.15 12.92
C GLU A 4 9.54 2.00 12.10
N THR A 5 8.28 2.13 11.69
CA THR A 5 7.60 1.14 10.85
C THR A 5 8.28 1.00 9.50
N PHE A 6 8.67 2.12 8.87
CA PHE A 6 9.40 2.11 7.61
C PHE A 6 10.72 1.34 7.73
N LYS A 7 11.53 1.65 8.75
CA LYS A 7 12.80 0.96 8.99
C LYS A 7 12.62 -0.52 9.29
N LYS A 8 11.60 -0.88 10.07
CA LYS A 8 11.30 -2.27 10.42
C LYS A 8 10.90 -3.11 9.21
N ILE A 9 10.13 -2.55 8.27
CA ILE A 9 9.76 -3.23 7.03
C ILE A 9 10.99 -3.34 6.12
N GLN A 10 11.73 -2.24 5.95
CA GLN A 10 12.91 -2.20 5.08
C GLN A 10 14.02 -3.17 5.56
N SER A 11 14.19 -3.36 6.87
CA SER A 11 15.23 -4.25 7.42
C SER A 11 14.90 -5.74 7.32
N HIS A 12 13.67 -6.08 6.92
CA HIS A 12 13.27 -7.48 6.81
C HIS A 12 13.96 -8.13 5.60
N LYS A 13 14.62 -9.29 5.83
CA LYS A 13 15.32 -10.03 4.77
C LYS A 13 14.35 -10.37 3.63
N GLY A 14 14.75 -10.05 2.40
CA GLY A 14 13.97 -10.28 1.18
C GLY A 14 13.07 -9.10 0.78
N VAL A 15 12.95 -8.05 1.58
CA VAL A 15 12.29 -6.81 1.17
C VAL A 15 13.19 -6.05 0.20
N ILE A 16 12.72 -5.89 -1.03
CA ILE A 16 13.44 -5.17 -2.11
C ILE A 16 13.04 -3.70 -2.20
N GLY A 17 11.93 -3.32 -1.56
CA GLY A 17 11.49 -1.93 -1.48
C GLY A 17 10.24 -1.74 -0.63
N VAL A 18 10.03 -0.49 -0.20
CA VAL A 18 8.93 -0.08 0.66
C VAL A 18 8.31 1.17 0.07
N LEU A 19 6.98 1.19 -0.05
CA LEU A 19 6.19 2.32 -0.50
C LEU A 19 5.09 2.60 0.52
N ILE A 20 5.04 3.83 1.04
CA ILE A 20 4.00 4.31 1.94
C ILE A 20 3.23 5.40 1.21
N ILE A 21 1.92 5.19 1.06
CA ILE A 21 0.98 6.12 0.42
C ILE A 21 -0.17 6.45 1.37
N ASN A 22 -0.75 7.63 1.24
CA ASN A 22 -2.01 7.96 1.93
C ASN A 22 -3.22 7.42 1.15
N LYS A 23 -4.43 7.59 1.70
CA LYS A 23 -5.69 7.16 1.07
C LYS A 23 -6.01 7.91 -0.24
N GLN A 24 -5.32 9.03 -0.50
CA GLN A 24 -5.44 9.83 -1.71
C GLN A 24 -4.39 9.43 -2.76
N GLY A 25 -3.49 8.48 -2.46
CA GLY A 25 -2.40 8.05 -3.35
C GLY A 25 -1.20 8.98 -3.39
N SER A 26 -1.09 9.96 -2.50
CA SER A 26 0.15 10.72 -2.35
C SER A 26 1.21 9.84 -1.71
N VAL A 27 2.38 9.79 -2.33
CA VAL A 27 3.55 9.08 -1.80
C VAL A 27 4.10 9.85 -0.61
N ILE A 28 4.10 9.22 0.56
CA ILE A 28 4.65 9.79 1.80
C ILE A 28 6.13 9.43 1.91
N LYS A 29 6.47 8.17 1.62
CA LYS A 29 7.85 7.68 1.66
C LYS A 29 8.01 6.48 0.73
N SER A 30 9.15 6.39 0.07
CA SER A 30 9.45 5.31 -0.85
C SER A 30 10.94 4.99 -0.88
N THR A 31 11.28 3.74 -1.12
CA THR A 31 12.65 3.33 -1.52
C THR A 31 12.81 3.28 -3.03
N PHE A 32 11.73 3.40 -3.79
CA PHE A 32 11.74 3.45 -5.25
C PHE A 32 11.99 4.87 -5.75
N ASP A 33 12.35 5.00 -7.03
CA ASP A 33 12.33 6.30 -7.69
C ASP A 33 10.91 6.88 -7.78
N GLN A 34 10.83 8.16 -8.13
CA GLN A 34 9.57 8.90 -8.12
C GLN A 34 8.55 8.33 -9.11
N ASP A 35 8.97 7.99 -10.34
CA ASP A 35 8.08 7.52 -11.39
C ASP A 35 7.48 6.16 -11.04
N VAL A 36 8.32 5.24 -10.57
CA VAL A 36 7.88 3.92 -10.09
C VAL A 36 6.93 4.09 -8.90
N SER A 37 7.26 4.95 -7.93
CA SER A 37 6.41 5.18 -6.75
C SER A 37 5.02 5.70 -7.12
N LEU A 38 4.94 6.63 -8.08
CA LEU A 38 3.67 7.17 -8.57
C LEU A 38 2.86 6.13 -9.33
N ASN A 39 3.51 5.32 -10.16
CA ASN A 39 2.84 4.23 -10.90
C ASN A 39 2.23 3.21 -9.93
N TYR A 40 3.01 2.71 -8.96
CA TYR A 40 2.50 1.75 -7.97
C TYR A 40 1.38 2.35 -7.12
N SER A 41 1.49 3.62 -6.73
CA SER A 41 0.43 4.30 -5.97
C SER A 41 -0.90 4.31 -6.71
N LYS A 42 -0.87 4.64 -8.00
CA LYS A 42 -2.06 4.69 -8.86
C LYS A 42 -2.72 3.31 -9.00
N GLU A 43 -1.95 2.27 -9.27
CA GLU A 43 -2.48 0.90 -9.43
C GLU A 43 -3.09 0.38 -8.12
N ILE A 44 -2.45 0.64 -6.97
CA ILE A 44 -3.00 0.24 -5.66
C ILE A 44 -4.33 0.94 -5.39
N LEU A 45 -4.43 2.25 -5.69
CA LEU A 45 -5.67 3.00 -5.54
C LEU A 45 -6.81 2.47 -6.41
N ASP A 46 -6.50 1.97 -7.60
CA ASP A 46 -7.51 1.42 -8.52
C ASP A 46 -7.95 0.00 -8.11
N ILE A 47 -7.02 -0.83 -7.63
CA ILE A 47 -7.30 -2.23 -7.24
C ILE A 47 -8.01 -2.30 -5.89
N PHE A 48 -7.66 -1.43 -4.93
CA PHE A 48 -8.16 -1.54 -3.55
C PHE A 48 -9.70 -1.49 -3.43
N PRO A 49 -10.43 -0.58 -4.10
CA PRO A 49 -11.89 -0.58 -4.10
C PRO A 49 -12.48 -1.83 -4.77
N LYS A 50 -11.86 -2.30 -5.85
CA LYS A 50 -12.29 -3.51 -6.58
C LYS A 50 -12.18 -4.75 -5.69
N ALA A 51 -11.05 -4.91 -5.01
CA ALA A 51 -10.83 -6.00 -4.06
C ALA A 51 -11.85 -5.96 -2.91
N ASN A 52 -12.12 -4.78 -2.34
CA ASN A 52 -13.15 -4.63 -1.30
C ASN A 52 -14.54 -5.00 -1.79
N ASN A 53 -14.91 -4.60 -3.01
CA ASN A 53 -16.22 -4.93 -3.58
C ASN A 53 -16.35 -6.44 -3.81
N LEU A 54 -15.30 -7.09 -4.32
CA LEU A 54 -15.28 -8.53 -4.53
C LEU A 54 -15.45 -9.31 -3.21
N LEU A 55 -14.81 -8.88 -2.12
CA LEU A 55 -14.97 -9.53 -0.82
C LEU A 55 -16.39 -9.40 -0.28
N LYS A 56 -17.01 -8.22 -0.43
CA LYS A 56 -18.39 -7.98 0.01
C LYS A 56 -19.43 -8.80 -0.77
N VAL A 57 -19.15 -9.15 -2.02
CA VAL A 57 -20.03 -10.07 -2.78
C VAL A 57 -20.12 -11.44 -2.12
N ASN A 58 -19.04 -11.92 -1.49
CA ASN A 58 -18.98 -13.24 -0.87
C ASN A 58 -19.36 -13.22 0.62
N ASP A 59 -18.91 -12.20 1.37
CA ASP A 59 -19.25 -11.98 2.78
C ASP A 59 -19.21 -10.49 3.12
N ASN A 60 -20.37 -9.94 3.50
CA ASN A 60 -20.53 -8.52 3.84
C ASN A 60 -19.78 -8.11 5.11
N ASN A 61 -19.35 -9.05 5.95
CA ASN A 61 -18.60 -8.77 7.18
C ASN A 61 -17.08 -8.66 6.95
N VAL A 62 -16.60 -8.94 5.72
CA VAL A 62 -15.17 -8.93 5.38
C VAL A 62 -14.79 -7.64 4.67
N SER A 63 -13.65 -7.06 5.04
CA SER A 63 -13.07 -5.89 4.39
C SER A 63 -11.55 -5.93 4.36
N VAL A 64 -10.95 -5.33 3.34
CA VAL A 64 -9.50 -5.11 3.27
C VAL A 64 -9.13 -3.96 4.22
N LYS A 65 -8.22 -4.22 5.16
CA LYS A 65 -7.64 -3.19 6.03
C LYS A 65 -6.29 -2.73 5.49
N LEU A 66 -6.13 -1.41 5.36
CA LEU A 66 -4.83 -0.75 5.20
C LEU A 66 -4.31 -0.44 6.62
N ILE A 67 -3.05 -0.79 6.87
CA ILE A 67 -2.35 -0.57 8.15
C ILE A 67 -1.33 0.54 7.94
#